data_AF-A0A377B004-F1
#
_entry.id   AF-A0A377B004-F1
#
_cell.length_a   1.000
_cell.length_b   1.000
_cell.length_c   1.000
_cell.angle_alpha   90.00
_cell.angle_beta   90.00
_cell.angle_gamma   90.00
#
_symmetry.space_group_name_H-M   'P 1'
#
loop_
_entity.id
_entity.type
_entity.pdbx_description
1 polymer ?
#
loop_
_entity_poly.entity_id
_entity_poly.type
_entity_poly.pdbx_seq_one_letter_code
_entity_poly.pdbx_strand_id
1 'polypeptide(L)'
;MSLGRIHHAYLFSGTRGVGKTSIARLLAKGAKLRNRHYRDGRAGVCDNCREIEQGRFVDLIEIDAASRTKVEDTRDLLDNVQYAPARGRFKVYLIDEVHMLSAPQL
;
A
#
# COMPACT_ATOMS: atom_id res chain seq x y z
N MET A 1 -6.79 -5.80 15.48
CA MET A 1 -5.44 -6.28 15.10
C MET A 1 -4.47 -5.90 16.21
N SER A 2 -3.94 -6.87 16.95
CA SER A 2 -2.80 -6.63 17.84
C SER A 2 -1.57 -6.34 16.98
N LEU A 3 -1.15 -5.07 16.92
CA LEU A 3 -0.08 -4.52 16.07
C LEU A 3 1.34 -5.06 16.34
N GLY A 4 1.48 -6.23 16.95
CA GLY A 4 2.77 -6.81 17.33
C GLY A 4 3.47 -7.60 16.23
N ARG A 5 2.77 -8.01 15.16
CA ARG A 5 3.34 -8.85 14.08
C ARG A 5 2.78 -8.44 12.72
N ILE A 6 3.27 -7.33 12.17
CA ILE A 6 3.04 -6.98 10.76
C ILE A 6 4.20 -7.54 9.96
N HIS A 7 3.91 -8.33 8.93
CA HIS A 7 4.92 -8.85 8.01
C HIS A 7 5.30 -7.77 6.98
N HIS A 8 6.53 -7.83 6.44
CA HIS A 8 7.05 -6.81 5.51
C HIS A 8 6.39 -6.85 4.13
N ALA A 9 5.76 -7.98 3.77
CA ALA A 9 5.08 -8.16 2.49
C ALA A 9 3.81 -9.03 2.63
N TYR A 10 2.79 -8.70 1.84
CA TYR A 10 1.54 -9.44 1.69
C TYR A 10 1.24 -9.62 0.20
N LEU A 11 0.89 -10.84 -0.21
CA LEU A 11 0.44 -11.15 -1.57
C LEU A 11 -1.04 -11.53 -1.52
N PHE A 12 -1.87 -10.78 -2.23
CA PHE A 12 -3.29 -11.10 -2.42
C PHE A 12 -3.47 -11.75 -3.78
N SER A 13 -3.96 -12.99 -3.80
CA SER A 13 -4.22 -13.77 -5.03
C SER A 13 -5.71 -14.09 -5.18
N GLY A 14 -6.14 -14.34 -6.42
CA GLY A 14 -7.54 -14.63 -6.76
C GLY A 14 -7.96 -13.98 -8.08
N THR A 15 -9.15 -14.34 -8.55
CA THR A 15 -9.70 -13.83 -9.82
C THR A 15 -9.96 -12.32 -9.78
N ARG A 16 -10.12 -11.68 -10.95
CA ARG A 16 -10.47 -10.26 -11.04
C ARG A 16 -11.83 -10.02 -10.38
N GLY A 17 -11.95 -8.92 -9.63
CA GLY A 17 -13.21 -8.51 -8.99
C GLY A 17 -13.46 -9.03 -7.57
N VAL A 18 -12.64 -9.94 -7.03
CA VAL A 18 -12.81 -10.45 -5.64
C VAL A 18 -12.41 -9.45 -4.54
N GLY A 19 -12.03 -8.22 -4.91
CA GLY A 19 -11.70 -7.16 -3.96
C GLY A 19 -10.27 -7.18 -3.41
N LYS A 20 -9.31 -7.80 -4.11
CA LYS A 20 -7.89 -7.86 -3.70
C LYS A 20 -7.32 -6.48 -3.36
N THR A 21 -7.45 -5.53 -4.30
CA THR A 21 -6.97 -4.15 -4.14
C THR A 21 -7.71 -3.43 -3.02
N SER A 22 -9.01 -3.67 -2.87
CA SER A 22 -9.83 -3.10 -1.80
C SER A 22 -9.36 -3.55 -0.41
N ILE A 23 -9.14 -4.86 -0.23
CA ILE A 23 -8.63 -5.42 1.03
C ILE A 23 -7.22 -4.90 1.31
N ALA A 24 -6.36 -4.79 0.29
CA ALA A 24 -5.02 -4.26 0.45
C ALA A 24 -5.01 -2.80 0.93
N ARG A 25 -5.89 -1.94 0.39
CA ARG A 25 -6.08 -0.56 0.86
C ARG A 25 -6.56 -0.51 2.31
N LEU A 26 -7.50 -1.39 2.69
CA LEU A 26 -7.98 -1.49 4.07
C LEU A 26 -6.86 -1.91 5.04
N LEU A 27 -6.02 -2.87 4.65
CA LEU A 27 -4.87 -3.29 5.44
C LEU A 27 -3.86 -2.14 5.61
N ALA A 28 -3.55 -1.41 4.54
CA ALA A 28 -2.66 -0.25 4.57
C ALA A 28 -3.20 0.85 5.51
N LYS A 29 -4.51 1.11 5.48
CA LYS A 29 -5.19 2.04 6.39
C LYS A 29 -5.05 1.60 7.85
N GLY A 30 -5.28 0.32 8.14
CA GLY A 30 -5.16 -0.25 9.48
C GLY A 30 -3.74 -0.20 10.05
N ALA A 31 -2.72 -0.51 9.25
CA ALA A 31 -1.32 -0.48 9.67
C ALA A 31 -0.83 0.93 10.04
N LYS A 32 -1.39 1.97 9.41
CA LYS A 32 -0.96 3.37 9.56
C LYS A 32 -1.65 4.13 10.68
N LEU A 33 -2.77 3.62 11.20
CA LEU A 33 -3.49 4.28 12.28
C LEU A 33 -2.66 4.22 13.56
N ARG A 34 -2.30 5.40 14.09
CA ARG A 34 -1.80 5.53 15.45
C ARG A 34 -2.87 4.93 16.35
N ASN A 35 -2.51 3.86 17.08
CA ASN A 35 -3.37 2.99 17.89
C ASN A 35 -4.53 3.68 18.65
N ARG A 36 -4.41 4.98 18.96
CA ARG A 36 -5.41 5.78 19.67
C ARG A 36 -6.72 5.98 18.90
N HIS A 37 -6.71 6.20 17.59
CA HIS A 37 -7.97 6.47 16.84
C HIS A 37 -8.72 5.20 16.46
N TYR A 38 -8.01 4.08 16.26
CA TYR A 38 -8.64 2.79 16.00
C TYR A 38 -9.22 2.16 17.27
N ARG A 39 -8.57 2.34 18.44
CA ARG A 39 -9.07 1.86 19.73
C ARG A 39 -10.38 2.52 20.17
N ASP A 40 -10.60 3.78 19.81
CA ASP A 40 -11.82 4.54 20.14
C ASP A 40 -12.98 4.30 19.16
N GLY A 41 -12.84 3.40 18.17
CA GLY A 41 -13.87 3.18 17.15
C GLY A 41 -14.05 4.34 16.16
N ARG A 42 -13.20 5.37 16.21
CA ARG A 42 -13.25 6.57 15.34
C ARG A 42 -12.36 6.41 14.10
N ALA A 43 -12.55 5.31 13.37
CA ALA A 43 -11.94 5.15 12.05
C ALA A 43 -12.53 6.21 11.09
N GLY A 44 -11.67 6.90 10.31
CA GLY A 44 -12.13 7.87 9.29
C GLY A 44 -12.12 9.34 9.70
N VAL A 45 -11.87 9.67 10.97
CA VAL A 45 -11.92 11.08 11.44
C VAL A 45 -10.57 11.79 11.34
N CYS A 46 -9.48 11.04 11.17
CA CYS A 46 -8.12 11.60 11.09
C CYS A 46 -7.76 12.08 9.68
N ASP A 47 -6.91 13.10 9.56
CA ASP A 47 -6.50 13.63 8.25
C ASP A 47 -5.85 12.56 7.37
N ASN A 48 -4.98 11.72 7.95
CA ASN A 48 -4.40 10.57 7.24
C ASN A 48 -5.47 9.60 6.71
N CYS A 49 -6.56 9.41 7.45
CA CYS A 49 -7.65 8.50 7.09
C CYS A 49 -8.37 9.00 5.83
N ARG A 50 -8.64 10.31 5.79
CA ARG A 50 -9.30 10.99 4.67
C ARG A 50 -8.39 11.04 3.45
N GLU A 51 -7.11 11.33 3.64
CA GLU A 51 -6.14 11.36 2.54
C GLU A 51 -5.94 9.99 1.89
N ILE A 52 -5.98 8.91 2.67
CA ILE A 52 -5.91 7.54 2.14
C ILE A 52 -7.17 7.21 1.33
N GLU A 53 -8.36 7.55 1.82
CA GLU A 53 -9.61 7.35 1.08
C GLU A 53 -9.66 8.15 -0.22
N GLN A 54 -9.06 9.33 -0.23
CA GLN A 54 -8.93 10.20 -1.40
C GLN A 54 -7.77 9.80 -2.33
N GLY A 55 -7.02 8.74 -2.02
CA GLY A 55 -5.89 8.28 -2.85
C GLY A 55 -4.71 9.26 -2.94
N ARG A 56 -4.59 10.20 -1.98
CA ARG A 56 -3.59 11.29 -2.00
C ARG A 56 -2.61 11.23 -0.85
N PHE A 57 -2.54 10.10 -0.16
CA PHE A 57 -1.69 9.95 1.01
C PHE A 57 -0.25 9.63 0.61
N VAL A 58 0.69 10.53 0.94
CA VAL A 58 2.09 10.47 0.48
C VAL A 58 2.82 9.17 0.81
N ASP A 59 2.53 8.54 1.95
CA ASP A 59 3.22 7.29 2.33
C ASP A 59 2.50 6.04 1.81
N LEU A 60 1.40 6.17 1.06
CA LEU A 60 0.74 5.08 0.34
C LEU A 60 1.02 5.27 -1.15
N ILE A 61 1.95 4.48 -1.68
CA ILE A 61 2.27 4.52 -3.10
C ILE A 61 1.52 3.40 -3.78
N GLU A 62 0.61 3.75 -4.68
CA GLU A 62 -0.13 2.80 -5.49
C GLU A 62 0.48 2.74 -6.89
N ILE A 63 0.81 1.54 -7.31
CA ILE A 63 1.44 1.26 -8.60
C ILE A 63 0.56 0.24 -9.29
N ASP A 64 0.05 0.60 -10.46
CA ASP A 64 -0.52 -0.37 -11.38
C ASP A 64 0.59 -0.84 -12.32
N ALA A 65 0.97 -2.11 -12.18
CA ALA A 65 2.03 -2.68 -13.00
C ALA A 65 1.61 -2.87 -14.46
N ALA A 66 0.30 -2.91 -14.76
CA ALA A 66 -0.16 -3.01 -16.15
C ALA A 66 0.06 -1.71 -16.93
N SER A 67 0.09 -0.55 -16.25
CA SER A 67 0.31 0.77 -16.87
C SER A 67 1.76 1.25 -16.83
N ARG A 68 2.66 0.54 -16.12
CA ARG A 68 4.10 0.84 -16.05
C ARG A 68 4.91 -0.27 -16.70
N THR A 69 5.21 -0.15 -17.99
CA THR A 69 5.83 -1.20 -18.81
C THR A 69 7.35 -1.12 -18.91
N LYS A 70 8.05 -0.44 -17.98
CA LYS A 70 9.52 -0.37 -18.01
C LYS A 70 10.16 -0.93 -16.74
N VAL A 71 11.19 -1.74 -16.94
CA VAL A 71 12.13 -2.22 -15.90
C VAL A 71 12.79 -1.05 -15.15
N GLU A 72 12.87 0.12 -15.79
CA GLU A 72 13.35 1.38 -15.20
C GLU A 72 12.42 1.88 -14.10
N ASP A 73 11.09 1.79 -14.29
CA ASP A 73 10.10 2.26 -13.31
C ASP A 73 10.18 1.45 -12.00
N THR A 74 10.51 0.16 -12.08
CA THR A 74 10.71 -0.71 -10.92
C THR A 74 11.97 -0.35 -10.14
N ARG A 75 13.04 0.09 -10.82
CA ARG A 75 14.28 0.55 -10.17
C ARG A 75 14.05 1.85 -9.42
N ASP A 76 13.38 2.81 -10.05
CA ASP A 76 13.05 4.10 -9.42
C ASP A 76 12.13 3.92 -8.20
N LEU A 77 11.24 2.92 -8.26
CA LEU A 77 10.41 2.53 -7.12
C LEU A 77 11.26 1.99 -5.96
N LEU A 78 12.20 1.09 -6.24
CA LEU A 78 13.11 0.51 -5.24
C LEU A 78 14.07 1.54 -4.64
N ASP A 79 14.53 2.50 -5.44
CA ASP A 79 15.42 3.56 -4.96
C ASP A 79 14.70 4.46 -3.94
N ASN A 80 13.42 4.74 -4.20
CA ASN A 80 12.58 5.50 -3.28
C ASN A 80 12.19 4.74 -2.00
N VAL A 81 12.32 3.41 -1.93
CA VAL A 81 11.96 2.62 -0.73
C VAL A 81 12.85 2.97 0.46
N GLN A 82 14.09 3.41 0.22
CA GLN A 82 15.07 3.67 1.28
C GLN A 82 14.72 4.88 2.15
N TYR A 83 13.87 5.79 1.64
CA TYR A 83 13.47 6.98 2.39
C TYR A 83 12.40 6.69 3.44
N ALA A 84 12.59 7.26 4.64
CA ALA A 84 11.65 7.18 5.74
C ALA A 84 10.25 7.73 5.37
N PRO A 85 9.18 7.22 6.01
CA PRO A 85 7.83 7.75 5.80
C PRO A 85 7.74 9.21 6.30
N ALA A 86 6.99 10.04 5.57
CA ALA A 86 6.87 11.47 5.80
C ALA A 86 5.83 11.82 6.88
N ARG A 87 4.70 11.09 6.96
CA ARG A 87 3.60 11.36 7.92
C ARG A 87 3.17 10.14 8.72
N GLY A 88 3.28 8.94 8.15
CA GLY A 88 2.84 7.68 8.73
C GLY A 88 3.92 6.93 9.49
N ARG A 89 3.52 5.86 10.20
CA ARG A 89 4.45 4.93 10.85
C ARG A 89 5.13 3.98 9.85
N PHE A 90 4.50 3.74 8.71
CA PHE A 90 4.96 2.84 7.67
C PHE A 90 4.79 3.49 6.29
N LYS A 91 5.77 3.27 5.43
CA LYS A 91 5.67 3.52 3.98
C LYS A 91 5.14 2.23 3.33
N VAL A 92 3.99 2.32 2.67
CA VAL A 92 3.29 1.16 2.12
C VAL A 92 3.24 1.29 0.61
N TYR A 93 3.72 0.26 -0.08
CA TYR A 93 3.64 0.12 -1.53
C TYR A 93 2.54 -0.89 -1.85
N LEU A 94 1.54 -0.45 -2.62
CA LEU A 94 0.48 -1.29 -3.14
C LEU A 94 0.71 -1.47 -4.63
N ILE A 95 1.11 -2.68 -5.03
CA ILE A 95 1.36 -3.02 -6.43
C ILE A 95 0.20 -3.87 -6.93
N ASP A 96 -0.60 -3.31 -7.84
CA ASP A 96 -1.66 -4.01 -8.53
C ASP A 96 -1.12 -4.69 -9.78
N GLU A 97 -1.70 -5.83 -10.13
CA GLU A 97 -1.30 -6.68 -11.27
C GLU A 97 0.21 -6.97 -11.33
N VAL A 98 0.84 -7.23 -10.17
CA VAL A 98 2.29 -7.42 -10.01
C VAL A 98 2.96 -8.38 -11.01
N HIS A 99 2.21 -9.34 -11.56
CA HIS A 99 2.70 -10.25 -12.60
C HIS A 99 3.12 -9.52 -13.90
N MET A 100 2.68 -8.28 -14.09
CA MET A 100 3.05 -7.41 -15.20
C MET A 100 4.41 -6.72 -15.01
N LEU A 101 4.99 -6.71 -13.79
CA LEU A 101 6.26 -6.02 -13.50
C LEU A 101 7.49 -6.66 -14.15
N SER A 102 7.41 -7.92 -14.55
CA SER A 102 8.53 -8.63 -15.15
C SER A 102 8.02 -9.82 -15.96
N ALA A 103 7.77 -9.58 -17.25
CA ALA A 103 7.92 -10.65 -18.22
C ALA A 103 9.43 -10.95 -18.30
N PRO A 104 9.88 -12.21 -18.16
CA PRO A 104 11.23 -12.58 -18.57
C PRO A 104 11.38 -12.15 -20.03
N GLN A 105 12.35 -11.29 -20.33
CA GLN A 105 12.80 -11.15 -21.71
C GLN A 105 13.49 -12.48 -22.05
N LEU A 106 12.79 -13.30 -22.85
CA LEU A 106 13.26 -14.51 -23.57
C LEU A 106 14.21 -15.44 -22.80
#